data_AF-A0A7J9XND3-F1
#
_entry.id   AF-A0A7J9XND3-F1
#
_cell.length_a   1.000
_cell.length_b   1.000
_cell.length_c   1.000
_cell.angle_alpha   90.00
_cell.angle_beta   90.00
_cell.angle_gamma   90.00
#
_symmetry.space_group_name_H-M   'P 1'
#
loop_
_entity.id
_entity.type
_entity.pdbx_description
1 polymer ?
#
loop_
_entity_poly.entity_id
_entity_poly.type
_entity_poly.pdbx_seq_one_letter_code
_entity_poly.pdbx_strand_id
1 'polypeptide(L)'
;MAGFTAVKTGRFELSRCREGISDQQIREGRSVTDLDALHHDVAAACRVLAARGLAEGPVVMLRGHGLTSTGGSPAQAVLRALAVDGLARMSLDVVRAGGTLVDLPAEGLAELPDLGSGLNEQTAWRHELARLGESAIG
;
A
#
# COMPACT_ATOMS: atom_id res chain seq x y z
N MET A 1 -9.21 32.63 10.96
CA MET A 1 -10.25 32.12 10.06
C MET A 1 -9.64 32.11 8.66
N ALA A 2 -9.11 30.98 8.20
CA ALA A 2 -8.44 30.87 6.91
C ALA A 2 -9.01 29.65 6.19
N GLY A 3 -9.72 29.90 5.08
CA GLY A 3 -10.37 28.88 4.27
C GLY A 3 -9.35 28.10 3.44
N PHE A 4 -9.65 26.82 3.23
CA PHE A 4 -8.90 25.95 2.33
C PHE A 4 -9.69 25.82 1.02
N THR A 5 -9.09 26.28 -0.07
CA THR A 5 -9.58 26.02 -1.43
C THR A 5 -8.98 24.70 -1.90
N ALA A 6 -9.82 23.70 -2.13
CA ALA A 6 -9.43 22.42 -2.70
C ALA A 6 -9.12 22.58 -4.20
N VAL A 7 -7.85 22.44 -4.59
CA VAL A 7 -7.45 22.37 -6.00
C VAL A 7 -7.55 20.93 -6.46
N LYS A 8 -8.55 20.68 -7.29
CA LYS A 8 -8.87 19.42 -7.96
C LYS A 8 -7.92 19.18 -9.14
N THR A 9 -6.63 18.95 -8.90
CA THR A 9 -5.71 18.40 -9.93
C THR A 9 -4.38 17.95 -9.32
N GLY A 10 -4.20 16.62 -9.20
CA GLY A 10 -2.97 15.91 -9.62
C GLY A 10 -1.58 16.28 -9.07
N ARG A 11 -1.43 17.08 -8.02
CA ARG A 11 -0.10 17.36 -7.43
C ARG A 11 -0.18 17.48 -5.91
N PHE A 12 0.16 16.39 -5.21
CA PHE A 12 0.40 16.45 -3.77
C PHE A 12 1.69 17.24 -3.52
N GLU A 13 1.56 18.50 -3.09
CA GLU A 13 2.67 19.23 -2.48
C GLU A 13 2.83 18.80 -1.03
N LEU A 14 3.90 18.06 -0.74
CA LEU A 14 4.35 17.70 0.61
C LEU A 14 4.95 18.90 1.38
N SER A 15 4.59 20.14 1.02
CA SER A 15 5.28 21.35 1.49
C SER A 15 5.01 21.70 2.97
N ARG A 16 4.11 20.98 3.66
CA ARG A 16 3.75 21.26 5.06
C ARG A 16 3.94 20.12 6.07
N CYS A 17 4.49 18.97 5.69
CA CYS A 17 5.00 18.00 6.68
C CYS A 17 6.45 18.31 7.12
N ARG A 18 6.91 19.56 6.93
CA ARG A 18 8.31 19.97 7.10
C ARG A 18 8.58 20.74 8.41
N GLU A 19 7.58 20.94 9.25
CA GLU A 19 7.79 21.45 10.61
C GLU A 19 8.26 20.30 11.51
N GLY A 20 9.56 20.00 11.46
CA GLY A 20 10.20 19.07 12.40
C GLY A 20 11.42 18.29 11.89
N ILE A 21 11.73 18.32 10.59
CA ILE A 21 12.85 17.53 10.03
C ILE A 21 13.87 18.48 9.39
N SER A 22 15.04 18.58 10.00
CA SER A 22 16.15 19.39 9.47
C SER A 22 16.83 18.69 8.28
N ASP A 23 17.30 19.48 7.32
CA ASP A 23 18.01 19.00 6.12
C ASP A 23 19.32 18.23 6.44
N GLN A 24 19.80 18.32 7.69
CA GLN A 24 20.92 17.53 8.21
C GLN A 24 20.54 16.07 8.49
N GLN A 25 19.34 15.82 9.01
CA GLN A 25 18.84 14.48 9.34
C GLN A 25 18.47 13.64 8.10
N ILE A 26 18.35 14.27 6.93
CA ILE A 26 18.13 13.59 5.64
C ILE A 26 19.46 13.12 5.02
N ARG A 27 20.57 13.82 5.26
CA ARG A 27 21.91 13.47 4.73
C ARG A 27 22.64 12.44 5.59
N GLU A 28 22.46 12.52 6.90
CA GLU A 28 23.04 11.57 7.85
C GLU A 28 22.03 10.44 8.03
N GLY A 29 22.22 9.33 7.30
CA GLY A 29 21.32 8.18 7.35
C GLY A 29 20.97 7.81 8.78
N ARG A 30 19.70 8.03 9.18
CA ARG A 30 19.23 7.70 10.53
C ARG A 30 19.41 6.21 10.76
N SER A 31 19.99 5.85 11.91
CA SER A 31 20.21 4.46 12.26
C SER A 31 18.89 3.70 12.29
N VAL A 32 18.94 2.45 11.83
CA VAL A 32 17.83 1.48 11.75
C VAL A 32 17.07 1.27 13.08
N THR A 33 17.58 1.81 14.19
CA THR A 33 17.02 1.71 15.56
C THR A 33 15.72 2.47 15.82
N ASP A 34 15.22 3.31 14.91
CA ASP A 34 13.97 4.07 15.10
C ASP A 34 12.88 3.71 14.07
N LEU A 35 12.90 2.46 13.61
CA LEU A 35 11.96 1.97 12.61
C LEU A 35 10.51 1.93 13.14
N ASP A 36 10.32 1.68 14.43
CA ASP A 36 9.00 1.61 15.06
C ASP A 36 8.30 2.97 15.15
N ALA A 37 9.04 4.05 15.47
CA ALA A 37 8.48 5.39 15.46
C ALA A 37 8.10 5.81 14.03
N LEU A 38 8.95 5.50 13.04
CA LEU A 38 8.65 5.74 11.64
C LEU A 38 7.41 4.98 11.16
N HIS A 39 7.26 3.71 11.54
CA HIS A 39 6.05 2.94 11.26
C HIS A 39 4.80 3.54 11.93
N HIS A 40 4.93 4.04 13.16
CA HIS A 40 3.84 4.69 13.88
C HIS A 40 3.36 5.96 13.17
N ASP A 41 4.29 6.80 12.72
CA ASP A 41 3.99 8.04 12.00
C ASP A 41 3.35 7.77 10.64
N VAL A 42 3.86 6.78 9.90
CA VAL A 42 3.26 6.33 8.64
C VAL A 42 1.84 5.81 8.87
N ALA A 43 1.62 4.97 9.87
CA ALA A 43 0.29 4.46 10.21
C ALA A 43 -0.67 5.60 10.60
N ALA A 44 -0.20 6.60 11.35
CA ALA A 44 -0.97 7.78 11.69
C ALA A 44 -1.34 8.60 10.44
N ALA A 45 -0.38 8.83 9.54
CA ALA A 45 -0.62 9.53 8.28
C ALA A 45 -1.65 8.79 7.41
N CYS A 46 -1.54 7.47 7.26
CA CYS A 46 -2.50 6.67 6.51
C CYS A 46 -3.91 6.69 7.12
N ARG A 47 -4.03 6.67 8.45
CA ARG A 47 -5.33 6.85 9.13
C ARG A 47 -5.95 8.21 8.80
N VAL A 48 -5.15 9.28 8.79
CA VAL A 48 -5.64 10.62 8.43
C VAL A 48 -6.05 10.67 6.96
N LEU A 49 -5.24 10.11 6.05
CA LEU A 49 -5.58 10.05 4.63
C LEU A 49 -6.91 9.34 4.38
N ALA A 50 -7.13 8.20 5.03
CA ALA A 50 -8.38 7.46 4.96
C ALA A 50 -9.56 8.23 5.58
N ALA A 51 -9.41 8.75 6.80
CA ALA A 51 -10.48 9.47 7.51
C ALA A 51 -10.89 10.78 6.82
N ARG A 52 -9.99 11.39 6.07
CA ARG A 52 -10.22 12.64 5.33
C ARG A 52 -10.63 12.41 3.87
N GLY A 53 -10.69 11.16 3.40
CA GLY A 53 -10.93 10.83 2.00
C GLY A 53 -9.86 11.38 1.06
N LEU A 54 -8.63 11.58 1.56
CA LEU A 54 -7.49 12.11 0.80
C LEU A 54 -6.76 11.02 0.01
N ALA A 55 -7.15 9.77 0.20
CA ALA A 55 -6.73 8.64 -0.62
C ALA A 55 -7.96 7.81 -0.99
N GLU A 56 -8.04 7.42 -2.26
CA GLU A 56 -9.08 6.54 -2.76
C GLU A 56 -8.60 5.09 -2.77
N GLY A 57 -9.49 4.17 -2.39
CA GLY A 57 -9.24 2.74 -2.42
C GLY A 57 -8.61 2.17 -1.15
N PRO A 58 -8.60 0.82 -1.02
CA PRO A 58 -8.19 0.14 0.20
C PRO A 58 -6.67 -0.03 0.36
N VAL A 59 -5.86 0.38 -0.63
CA VAL A 59 -4.39 0.32 -0.61
C VAL A 59 -3.82 1.63 -1.17
N VAL A 60 -2.81 2.16 -0.50
CA VAL A 60 -2.06 3.36 -0.94
C VAL A 60 -0.58 3.05 -1.08
N MET A 61 0.08 3.72 -2.03
CA MET A 61 1.52 3.64 -2.22
C MET A 61 2.19 4.94 -1.75
N LEU A 62 3.15 4.80 -0.84
CA LEU A 62 3.95 5.87 -0.27
C LEU A 62 5.30 5.88 -0.99
N ARG A 63 5.48 6.81 -1.93
CA ARG A 63 6.71 6.88 -2.75
C ARG A 63 7.96 6.91 -1.87
N GLY A 64 8.91 6.03 -2.17
CA GLY A 64 10.17 5.88 -1.42
C GLY A 64 10.04 5.23 -0.04
N HIS A 65 8.87 4.72 0.33
CA HIS A 65 8.62 4.11 1.64
C HIS A 65 8.05 2.69 1.50
N GLY A 66 6.89 2.54 0.88
CA GLY A 66 6.21 1.26 0.79
C GLY A 66 4.73 1.40 0.45
N LEU A 67 3.93 0.44 0.91
CA LEU A 67 2.48 0.46 0.75
C LEU A 67 1.80 0.37 2.11
N THR A 68 0.57 0.87 2.17
CA THR A 68 -0.30 0.67 3.33
C THR A 68 -1.65 0.20 2.85
N SER A 69 -2.14 -0.90 3.42
CA SER A 69 -3.44 -1.48 3.11
C SER A 69 -4.37 -1.43 4.31
N THR A 70 -5.66 -1.44 4.03
CA THR A 70 -6.73 -1.50 5.03
C THR A 70 -7.71 -2.61 4.67
N GLY A 71 -8.51 -3.05 5.64
CA GLY A 71 -9.53 -4.09 5.47
C GLY A 71 -10.49 -4.11 6.66
N GLY A 72 -11.65 -4.75 6.49
CA GLY A 72 -12.59 -5.02 7.58
C GLY A 72 -12.05 -6.03 8.61
N SER A 73 -10.92 -6.69 8.29
CA SER A 73 -10.18 -7.60 9.14
C SER A 73 -8.68 -7.47 8.88
N PRO A 74 -7.81 -7.89 9.83
CA PRO A 74 -6.36 -7.98 9.58
C PRO A 74 -6.03 -8.89 8.38
N ALA A 75 -6.71 -10.03 8.25
CA ALA A 75 -6.52 -10.95 7.13
C ALA A 75 -6.79 -10.27 5.79
N GLN A 76 -7.89 -9.51 5.68
CA GLN A 76 -8.22 -8.77 4.47
C GLN A 76 -7.18 -7.69 4.15
N ALA A 77 -6.68 -6.96 5.16
CA ALA A 77 -5.64 -5.96 4.95
C ALA A 77 -4.34 -6.59 4.45
N VAL A 78 -3.92 -7.72 5.04
CA VAL A 78 -2.72 -8.45 4.63
C VAL A 78 -2.87 -9.01 3.21
N LEU A 79 -3.99 -9.66 2.89
CA LEU A 79 -4.22 -10.21 1.56
C LEU A 79 -4.22 -9.14 0.46
N ARG A 80 -4.77 -7.94 0.74
CA ARG A 80 -4.67 -6.79 -0.18
C ARG A 80 -3.24 -6.33 -0.38
N ALA A 81 -2.44 -6.27 0.69
CA ALA A 81 -1.02 -5.93 0.60
C ALA A 81 -0.25 -6.94 -0.27
N LEU A 82 -0.48 -8.24 -0.04
CA LEU A 82 0.16 -9.32 -0.80
C LEU A 82 -0.24 -9.31 -2.28
N ALA A 83 -1.51 -9.05 -2.59
CA ALA A 83 -1.95 -8.93 -3.98
C ALA A 83 -1.21 -7.79 -4.71
N VAL A 84 -1.05 -6.63 -4.06
CA VAL A 84 -0.32 -5.50 -4.64
C VAL A 84 1.18 -5.78 -4.75
N ASP A 85 1.80 -6.44 -3.76
CA ASP A 85 3.21 -6.88 -3.84
C ASP A 85 3.43 -7.87 -5.01
N GLY A 86 2.54 -8.84 -5.17
CA GLY A 86 2.57 -9.79 -6.29
C GLY A 86 2.46 -9.08 -7.65
N LEU A 87 1.48 -8.19 -7.80
CA LEU A 87 1.32 -7.38 -9.02
C LEU A 87 2.54 -6.49 -9.29
N ALA A 88 3.14 -5.89 -8.25
CA ALA A 88 4.33 -5.06 -8.40
C ALA A 88 5.55 -5.86 -8.86
N ARG A 89 5.75 -7.08 -8.31
CA ARG A 89 6.81 -7.99 -8.76
C ARG A 89 6.62 -8.43 -10.19
N MET A 90 5.42 -8.90 -10.56
CA MET A 90 5.10 -9.28 -11.93
C MET A 90 5.30 -8.11 -12.90
N SER A 91 4.84 -6.92 -12.52
CA SER A 91 4.99 -5.70 -13.32
C SER A 91 6.46 -5.35 -13.55
N LEU A 92 7.29 -5.48 -12.50
CA LEU A 92 8.72 -5.27 -12.58
C LEU A 92 9.39 -6.30 -13.50
N ASP A 93 9.00 -7.56 -13.40
CA ASP A 93 9.55 -8.64 -14.25
C ASP A 93 9.23 -8.40 -15.72
N VAL A 94 7.99 -8.00 -16.05
CA VAL A 94 7.59 -7.62 -17.42
C VAL A 94 8.44 -6.47 -17.96
N VAL A 95 8.59 -5.39 -17.19
CA VAL A 95 9.38 -4.23 -17.61
C VAL A 95 10.86 -4.57 -17.75
N ARG A 96 11.41 -5.39 -16.84
CA ARG A 96 12.81 -5.87 -16.91
C ARG A 96 13.07 -6.73 -18.15
N ALA A 97 12.07 -7.47 -18.62
CA ALA A 97 12.13 -8.23 -19.87
C ALA A 97 11.97 -7.35 -21.13
N GLY A 98 11.81 -6.02 -20.99
CA GLY A 98 11.57 -5.09 -22.10
C GLY A 98 10.11 -5.02 -22.54
N GLY A 99 9.18 -5.63 -21.80
CA GLY A 99 7.75 -5.54 -22.03
C GLY A 99 7.16 -4.19 -21.60
N THR A 100 5.92 -3.94 -22.01
CA THR A 100 5.14 -2.75 -21.60
C THR A 100 3.88 -3.21 -20.86
N LEU A 101 3.57 -2.56 -19.74
CA LEU A 101 2.34 -2.81 -18.99
C LEU A 101 1.16 -2.15 -19.71
N VAL A 102 0.05 -2.85 -19.78
CA VAL A 102 -1.21 -2.36 -20.34
C VAL A 102 -2.29 -2.46 -19.27
N ASP A 103 -3.20 -1.50 -19.25
CA ASP A 103 -4.35 -1.56 -18.36
C ASP A 103 -5.24 -2.73 -18.73
N LEU A 104 -5.79 -3.40 -17.71
CA LEU A 104 -6.78 -4.46 -17.92
C LEU A 104 -8.12 -3.81 -18.30
N PRO A 105 -8.67 -4.10 -19.49
CA PRO A 105 -9.93 -3.51 -19.93
C PRO A 105 -11.09 -3.95 -19.02
N ALA A 106 -12.09 -3.07 -18.87
CA ALA A 106 -13.23 -3.30 -17.98
C ALA A 106 -14.05 -4.53 -18.40
N GLU A 107 -14.09 -4.81 -19.71
CA GLU A 107 -14.77 -5.97 -20.29
C GLU A 107 -14.13 -7.28 -19.79
N GLY A 108 -12.80 -7.34 -19.74
CA GLY A 108 -12.08 -8.52 -19.24
C GLY A 108 -12.29 -8.73 -17.73
N LEU A 109 -12.43 -7.64 -16.96
CA LEU A 109 -12.80 -7.71 -15.55
C LEU A 109 -14.23 -8.22 -15.35
N ALA A 110 -15.17 -7.82 -16.22
CA ALA A 110 -16.56 -8.22 -16.14
C ALA A 110 -16.80 -9.71 -16.45
N GLU A 111 -15.88 -10.34 -17.19
CA GLU A 111 -15.93 -11.78 -17.50
C GLU A 111 -15.46 -12.67 -16.33
N LEU A 112 -14.80 -12.09 -15.32
CA LEU A 112 -14.30 -12.87 -14.19
C LEU A 112 -15.46 -13.32 -13.28
N PRO A 113 -15.55 -14.62 -12.94
CA PRO A 113 -16.59 -15.11 -12.06
C PRO A 113 -16.42 -14.55 -10.65
N ASP A 114 -17.51 -14.09 -10.02
CA ASP A 114 -17.51 -13.80 -8.59
C ASP A 114 -17.55 -15.11 -7.81
N LEU A 115 -16.39 -15.49 -7.27
CA LEU A 115 -16.21 -16.71 -6.49
C LEU A 115 -16.68 -16.56 -5.02
N GLY A 116 -17.13 -15.37 -4.62
CA GLY A 116 -17.61 -15.07 -3.27
C GLY A 116 -16.49 -14.90 -2.23
N SER A 117 -16.80 -14.23 -1.13
CA SER A 117 -15.82 -13.89 -0.07
C SER A 117 -15.24 -15.11 0.65
N GLY A 118 -16.00 -16.21 0.76
CA GLY A 118 -15.53 -17.46 1.38
C GLY A 118 -14.47 -18.20 0.53
N LEU A 119 -14.64 -18.25 -0.79
CA LEU A 119 -13.65 -18.87 -1.67
C LEU A 119 -12.43 -17.96 -1.85
N ASN A 120 -12.65 -16.64 -1.92
CA ASN A 120 -11.59 -15.68 -2.20
C ASN A 120 -10.74 -15.31 -0.97
N GLU A 121 -11.35 -14.93 0.16
CA GLU A 121 -10.60 -14.42 1.33
C GLU A 121 -10.17 -15.55 2.27
N GLN A 122 -11.08 -16.45 2.67
CA GLN A 122 -10.77 -17.47 3.68
C GLN A 122 -9.81 -18.53 3.16
N THR A 123 -9.94 -18.94 1.89
CA THR A 123 -9.00 -19.90 1.29
C THR A 123 -7.63 -19.28 1.08
N ALA A 124 -7.55 -18.03 0.60
CA ALA A 124 -6.29 -17.32 0.50
C ALA A 124 -5.63 -17.18 1.87
N TRP A 125 -6.37 -16.78 2.91
CA TRP A 125 -5.83 -16.67 4.26
C TRP A 125 -5.29 -17.99 4.81
N ARG A 126 -6.01 -19.11 4.62
CA ARG A 126 -5.53 -20.43 5.01
C ARG A 126 -4.25 -20.84 4.27
N HIS A 127 -4.15 -20.51 2.98
CA HIS A 127 -2.94 -20.74 2.20
C HIS A 127 -1.75 -19.96 2.77
N GLU A 128 -1.92 -18.67 3.07
CA GLU A 128 -0.89 -17.83 3.66
C GLU A 128 -0.40 -18.36 5.01
N LEU A 129 -1.32 -18.77 5.88
CA LEU A 129 -0.98 -19.37 7.17
C LEU A 129 -0.23 -20.71 7.02
N ALA A 130 -0.64 -21.56 6.07
CA ALA A 130 0.05 -22.82 5.80
C ALA A 130 1.49 -22.58 5.31
N ARG A 131 1.69 -21.64 4.39
CA ARG A 131 3.02 -21.27 3.87
C ARG A 131 3.96 -20.77 4.97
N LEU A 132 3.44 -19.99 5.92
CA LEU A 132 4.19 -19.57 7.11
C LEU A 132 4.49 -20.74 8.05
N GLY A 133 3.52 -21.64 8.25
CA GLY A 133 3.69 -22.86 9.02
C GLY A 133 4.79 -23.77 8.48
N GLU A 134 4.88 -23.94 7.16
CA GLU A 134 5.97 -24.69 6.52
C GLU A 134 7.33 -24.02 6.69
N SER A 135 7.38 -22.69 6.68
CA SER A 135 8.62 -21.91 6.84
C SER A 135 9.11 -21.79 8.27
N ALA A 136 8.24 -21.99 9.27
CA ALA A 136 8.57 -21.88 10.70
C ALA A 136 9.03 -23.20 11.34
N ILE A 137 8.93 -24.32 10.61
CA ILE A 137 9.28 -25.67 11.08
C ILE A 137 10.47 -26.25 10.27
N GLY A 138 11.15 -25.43 9.47
CA GLY A 138 12.41 -25.77 8.77
C GLY A 138 13.56 -24.94 9.30
#